data_AF-A0A0B7FY47-F1
#
_entry.id   AF-A0A0B7FY47-F1
#
_cell.length_a   1.000
_cell.length_b   1.000
_cell.length_c   1.000
_cell.angle_alpha   90.00
_cell.angle_beta   90.00
_cell.angle_gamma   90.00
#
_symmetry.space_group_name_H-M   'P 1'
#
loop_
_entity.id
_entity.type
_entity.pdbx_description
1 polymer ?
#
loop_
_entity_poly.entity_id
_entity_poly.type
_entity_poly.pdbx_seq_one_letter_code
_entity_poly.pdbx_strand_id
1 'polypeptide(L)'
;MKFTGLLALGSLLFSFGAFAAPIADFDAKVASGFRLVQTSDDKAPFWVTEDEKLDLLRKSINFFDLTETYHLEEELKFKKVKAIVERATYPAPSRQSAVNALLPSLSTTNMNSYLSKLTAFNNRYYKASTGLEASNYIYTTLSGFASGKSGVTVTKFSHSWTQQSIIAKISGSSSTAPTVILGAHEDSINLSNPTSGRAPGADDDGTGTVNLIEIFRVLVSSNFKPTRNIEFHFYSGEEAGLLGSQAIAANYKSSGKSVYAMLNLDMTGYFKPGTTEAITLITDNTDSGLNTFVRSLVTSYSRLPVATSTCGYGCSDHATWTRQGFPAAFPFEASLSNDNPNIHSASDTTSVTGFSWSHSLEFAKVGLAFAYELGA
;
A
#
# COMPACT_ATOMS: atom_id res chain seq x y z
N MET A 1 -33.51 -62.85 -40.88
CA MET A 1 -33.88 -61.60 -40.18
C MET A 1 -32.86 -61.36 -39.09
N LYS A 2 -32.05 -60.28 -39.21
CA LYS A 2 -31.00 -59.92 -38.26
C LYS A 2 -31.42 -58.66 -37.51
N PHE A 3 -31.37 -58.71 -36.19
CA PHE A 3 -31.60 -57.58 -35.30
C PHE A 3 -30.40 -56.62 -35.30
N THR A 4 -30.69 -55.34 -35.42
CA THR A 4 -29.78 -54.21 -35.25
C THR A 4 -29.69 -53.81 -33.77
N GLY A 5 -28.49 -53.80 -33.20
CA GLY A 5 -28.18 -53.14 -31.92
C GLY A 5 -27.46 -51.83 -32.17
N LEU A 6 -27.98 -50.74 -31.60
CA LEU A 6 -27.43 -49.39 -31.66
C LEU A 6 -26.39 -49.22 -30.53
N LEU A 7 -25.14 -48.92 -30.85
CA LEU A 7 -24.11 -48.48 -29.89
C LEU A 7 -24.03 -46.95 -29.93
N ALA A 8 -24.31 -46.31 -28.79
CA ALA A 8 -24.02 -44.90 -28.56
C ALA A 8 -22.59 -44.77 -28.00
N LEU A 9 -21.68 -44.16 -28.75
CA LEU A 9 -20.41 -43.67 -28.22
C LEU A 9 -20.60 -42.23 -27.71
N GLY A 10 -20.49 -42.04 -26.40
CA GLY A 10 -20.38 -40.72 -25.79
C GLY A 10 -18.98 -40.15 -26.00
N SER A 11 -18.90 -38.97 -26.62
CA SER A 11 -17.68 -38.17 -26.71
C SER A 11 -17.50 -37.36 -25.42
N LEU A 12 -16.48 -37.71 -24.62
CA LEU A 12 -15.98 -36.84 -23.55
C LEU A 12 -15.30 -35.62 -24.17
N LEU A 13 -15.92 -34.45 -24.04
CA LEU A 13 -15.27 -33.16 -24.26
C LEU A 13 -14.44 -32.83 -23.03
N PHE A 14 -13.12 -32.96 -23.13
CA PHE A 14 -12.20 -32.30 -22.20
C PHE A 14 -12.24 -30.80 -22.50
N SER A 15 -12.88 -30.03 -21.62
CA SER A 15 -12.76 -28.58 -21.61
C SER A 15 -11.35 -28.20 -21.14
N PHE A 16 -10.42 -28.01 -22.07
CA PHE A 16 -9.20 -27.28 -21.78
C PHE A 16 -9.61 -25.85 -21.41
N GLY A 17 -9.37 -25.46 -20.16
CA GLY A 17 -9.50 -24.06 -19.75
C GLY A 17 -8.65 -23.20 -20.67
N ALA A 18 -9.27 -22.21 -21.30
CA ALA A 18 -8.58 -21.29 -22.19
C ALA A 18 -7.45 -20.60 -21.42
N PHE A 19 -6.22 -20.79 -21.87
CA PHE A 19 -5.11 -19.90 -21.52
C PHE A 19 -5.51 -18.46 -21.86
N ALA A 20 -5.21 -17.50 -20.99
CA ALA A 20 -4.76 -16.23 -21.54
C ALA A 20 -3.44 -16.57 -22.26
N ALA A 21 -3.40 -16.44 -23.59
CA ALA A 21 -2.20 -16.76 -24.35
C ALA A 21 -0.99 -16.04 -23.71
N PRO A 22 0.18 -16.70 -23.54
CA PRO A 22 1.37 -16.01 -23.09
C PRO A 22 1.57 -14.76 -23.94
N ILE A 23 1.84 -13.61 -23.33
CA ILE A 23 2.19 -12.41 -24.11
C ILE A 23 3.46 -12.77 -24.88
N ALA A 24 3.32 -12.89 -26.20
CA ALA A 24 4.43 -13.21 -27.08
C ALA A 24 5.55 -12.18 -26.88
N ASP A 25 6.79 -12.66 -26.94
CA ASP A 25 7.99 -11.83 -26.85
C ASP A 25 8.18 -11.08 -25.51
N PHE A 26 7.57 -11.53 -24.41
CA PHE A 26 7.66 -10.85 -23.10
C PHE A 26 9.11 -10.54 -22.69
N ASP A 27 9.97 -11.56 -22.62
CA ASP A 27 11.37 -11.37 -22.21
C ASP A 27 12.14 -10.45 -23.17
N ALA A 28 11.86 -10.54 -24.48
CA ALA A 28 12.49 -9.70 -25.48
C ALA A 28 12.04 -8.23 -25.37
N LYS A 29 10.76 -7.99 -25.03
CA LYS A 29 10.20 -6.66 -24.80
C LYS A 29 10.79 -6.03 -23.54
N VAL A 30 10.86 -6.78 -22.44
CA VAL A 30 11.47 -6.32 -21.19
C VAL A 30 12.96 -6.02 -21.39
N ALA A 31 13.70 -6.90 -22.07
CA ALA A 31 15.10 -6.67 -22.41
C ALA A 31 15.32 -5.44 -23.30
N SER A 32 14.30 -5.05 -24.08
CA SER A 32 14.30 -3.84 -24.91
C SER A 32 13.80 -2.59 -24.18
N GLY A 33 13.54 -2.67 -22.87
CA GLY A 33 13.13 -1.54 -22.03
C GLY A 33 11.63 -1.22 -22.06
N PHE A 34 10.79 -2.08 -22.64
CA PHE A 34 9.34 -1.92 -22.56
C PHE A 34 8.79 -2.39 -21.22
N ARG A 35 7.69 -1.76 -20.80
CA ARG A 35 6.93 -2.06 -19.58
C ARG A 35 5.53 -2.53 -19.96
N LEU A 36 5.03 -3.56 -19.29
CA LEU A 36 3.68 -4.07 -19.50
C LEU A 36 2.74 -3.37 -18.51
N VAL A 37 1.85 -2.52 -19.03
CA VAL A 37 0.96 -1.68 -18.22
C VAL A 37 -0.51 -2.09 -18.41
N GLN A 38 -1.31 -1.96 -17.36
CA GLN A 38 -2.75 -2.11 -17.40
C GLN A 38 -3.41 -0.87 -16.76
N THR A 39 -4.44 -0.30 -17.38
CA THR A 39 -5.11 0.93 -16.90
C THR A 39 -6.53 0.70 -16.34
N SER A 40 -7.05 -0.53 -16.47
CA SER A 40 -8.34 -0.95 -15.90
C SER A 40 -8.51 -2.46 -16.00
N ASP A 41 -9.37 -3.05 -15.17
CA ASP A 41 -9.64 -4.49 -15.16
C ASP A 41 -10.29 -5.02 -16.46
N ASP A 42 -11.00 -4.16 -17.18
CA ASP A 42 -11.68 -4.49 -18.44
C ASP A 42 -10.78 -4.36 -19.68
N LYS A 43 -9.56 -3.82 -19.53
CA LYS A 43 -8.59 -3.68 -20.62
C LYS A 43 -7.46 -4.67 -20.48
N ALA A 44 -7.08 -5.29 -21.60
CA ALA A 44 -5.89 -6.12 -21.66
C ALA A 44 -4.63 -5.27 -21.38
N PRO A 45 -3.62 -5.83 -20.70
CA PRO A 45 -2.33 -5.16 -20.56
C PRO A 45 -1.68 -4.88 -21.93
N PHE A 46 -0.96 -3.78 -22.04
CA PHE A 46 -0.30 -3.34 -23.26
C PHE A 46 1.13 -2.85 -22.97
N TRP A 47 2.00 -2.96 -23.98
CA TRP A 47 3.39 -2.54 -23.87
C TRP A 47 3.54 -1.04 -24.08
N VAL A 48 4.32 -0.40 -23.22
CA VAL A 48 4.71 1.01 -23.30
C VAL A 48 6.22 1.14 -23.08
N THR A 49 6.82 2.20 -23.61
CA THR A 49 8.13 2.66 -23.17
C THR A 49 8.04 3.32 -21.78
N GLU A 50 9.18 3.52 -21.10
CA GLU A 50 9.19 4.29 -19.84
C GLU A 50 8.66 5.72 -20.03
N ASP A 51 8.94 6.37 -21.17
CA ASP A 51 8.44 7.72 -21.47
C ASP A 51 6.92 7.74 -21.67
N GLU A 52 6.37 6.76 -22.39
CA GLU A 52 4.91 6.60 -22.55
C GLU A 52 4.23 6.29 -21.21
N LYS A 53 4.89 5.53 -20.33
CA LYS A 53 4.41 5.28 -18.96
C LYS A 53 4.35 6.58 -18.14
N LEU A 54 5.40 7.40 -18.21
CA LEU A 54 5.42 8.72 -17.56
C LEU A 54 4.36 9.67 -18.14
N ASP A 55 4.06 9.56 -19.44
CA ASP A 55 2.99 10.32 -20.06
C ASP A 55 1.59 9.93 -19.55
N LEU A 56 1.38 8.69 -19.11
CA LEU A 56 0.14 8.30 -18.42
C LEU A 56 0.01 9.05 -17.09
N LEU A 57 1.07 9.08 -16.26
CA LEU A 57 1.08 9.82 -15.00
C LEU A 57 0.82 11.32 -15.20
N ARG A 58 1.49 11.94 -16.18
CA ARG A 58 1.28 13.37 -16.53
C ARG A 58 -0.14 13.69 -16.98
N LYS A 59 -0.88 12.69 -17.47
CA LYS A 59 -2.30 12.80 -17.86
C LYS A 59 -3.24 12.37 -16.74
N SER A 60 -2.72 12.10 -15.55
CA SER A 60 -3.47 11.56 -14.41
C SER A 60 -4.22 10.27 -14.76
N ILE A 61 -3.60 9.44 -15.58
CA ILE A 61 -4.08 8.09 -15.91
C ILE A 61 -3.33 7.11 -15.03
N ASN A 62 -4.01 6.61 -14.02
CA ASN A 62 -3.47 5.60 -13.12
C ASN A 62 -3.33 4.23 -13.81
N PHE A 63 -2.35 3.45 -13.38
CA PHE A 63 -2.07 2.14 -13.96
C PHE A 63 -1.35 1.22 -12.98
N PHE A 64 -1.40 -0.09 -13.29
CA PHE A 64 -0.47 -1.07 -12.75
C PHE A 64 0.62 -1.31 -13.78
N ASP A 65 1.88 -1.28 -13.35
CA ASP A 65 3.00 -1.81 -14.14
C ASP A 65 3.21 -3.27 -13.72
N LEU A 66 2.77 -4.19 -14.58
CA LEU A 66 2.74 -5.64 -14.35
C LEU A 66 4.06 -6.32 -14.72
N THR A 67 5.06 -5.56 -15.19
CA THR A 67 6.30 -6.11 -15.77
C THR A 67 6.99 -7.10 -14.83
N GLU A 68 6.94 -6.86 -13.53
CA GLU A 68 7.68 -7.64 -12.53
C GLU A 68 6.84 -8.80 -11.94
N THR A 69 5.51 -8.74 -12.07
CA THR A 69 4.58 -9.65 -11.40
C THR A 69 3.73 -10.48 -12.35
N TYR A 70 3.70 -10.16 -13.64
CA TYR A 70 2.81 -10.78 -14.63
C TYR A 70 2.87 -12.31 -14.61
N HIS A 71 4.06 -12.89 -14.72
CA HIS A 71 4.22 -14.35 -14.74
C HIS A 71 3.75 -15.03 -13.46
N LEU A 72 4.08 -14.46 -12.30
CA LEU A 72 3.62 -14.98 -11.02
C LEU A 72 2.09 -14.89 -10.90
N GLU A 73 1.49 -13.77 -11.28
CA GLU A 73 0.04 -13.61 -11.25
C GLU A 73 -0.67 -14.61 -12.16
N GLU A 74 -0.18 -14.82 -13.39
CA GLU A 74 -0.74 -15.79 -14.32
C GLU A 74 -0.58 -17.23 -13.80
N GLU A 75 0.55 -17.57 -13.20
CA GLU A 75 0.76 -18.87 -12.56
C GLU A 75 -0.23 -19.09 -11.40
N LEU A 76 -0.42 -18.08 -10.54
CA LEU A 76 -1.36 -18.15 -9.42
C LEU A 76 -2.81 -18.29 -9.91
N LYS A 77 -3.20 -17.57 -10.98
CA LYS A 77 -4.52 -17.69 -11.62
C LYS A 77 -4.71 -19.09 -12.18
N PHE A 78 -3.73 -19.61 -12.93
CA PHE A 78 -3.76 -20.96 -13.50
C PHE A 78 -3.91 -22.04 -12.42
N LYS A 79 -3.11 -21.95 -11.35
CA LYS A 79 -3.18 -22.85 -10.19
C LYS A 79 -4.39 -22.59 -9.29
N LYS A 80 -5.22 -21.59 -9.61
CA LYS A 80 -6.39 -21.15 -8.82
C LYS A 80 -6.04 -20.83 -7.36
N VAL A 81 -4.82 -20.36 -7.09
CA VAL A 81 -4.40 -19.96 -5.75
C VAL A 81 -5.23 -18.75 -5.31
N LYS A 82 -5.84 -18.86 -4.14
CA LYS A 82 -6.65 -17.80 -3.53
C LYS A 82 -5.89 -17.18 -2.37
N ALA A 83 -6.09 -15.88 -2.17
CA ALA A 83 -5.68 -15.21 -0.94
C ALA A 83 -6.31 -15.92 0.27
N ILE A 84 -5.50 -16.17 1.30
CA ILE A 84 -5.98 -16.73 2.56
C ILE A 84 -6.46 -15.57 3.42
N VAL A 85 -7.78 -15.40 3.49
CA VAL A 85 -8.45 -14.33 4.21
C VAL A 85 -9.42 -14.91 5.23
N GLU A 86 -9.40 -14.37 6.44
CA GLU A 86 -10.47 -14.56 7.41
C GLU A 86 -11.51 -13.48 7.10
N ARG A 87 -12.42 -13.74 6.13
CA ARG A 87 -13.38 -12.75 5.63
C ARG A 87 -14.15 -12.14 6.81
N ALA A 88 -14.10 -10.81 6.86
CA ALA A 88 -14.14 -10.11 8.11
C ALA A 88 -15.54 -9.75 8.57
N THR A 89 -15.92 -10.33 9.71
CA THR A 89 -16.62 -9.55 10.72
C THR A 89 -15.55 -8.76 11.47
N TYR A 90 -15.28 -7.52 11.06
CA TYR A 90 -14.44 -6.64 11.87
C TYR A 90 -15.26 -6.24 13.10
N PRO A 91 -14.84 -6.60 14.32
CA PRO A 91 -15.58 -6.23 15.51
C PRO A 91 -15.57 -4.71 15.69
N ALA A 92 -16.63 -4.17 16.30
CA ALA A 92 -16.61 -2.77 16.70
C ALA A 92 -15.42 -2.51 17.65
N PRO A 93 -14.79 -1.31 17.61
CA PRO A 93 -13.71 -0.96 18.51
C PRO A 93 -14.10 -1.23 19.96
N SER A 94 -13.23 -1.91 20.70
CA SER A 94 -13.50 -2.35 22.08
C SER A 94 -12.31 -2.13 23.02
N ARG A 95 -11.22 -1.54 22.51
CA ARG A 95 -9.97 -1.30 23.25
C ARG A 95 -9.74 0.19 23.52
N GLN A 96 -10.81 1.00 23.58
CA GLN A 96 -10.74 2.46 23.71
C GLN A 96 -9.86 2.91 24.87
N SER A 97 -10.00 2.32 26.06
CA SER A 97 -9.17 2.69 27.21
C SER A 97 -7.68 2.50 26.96
N ALA A 98 -7.29 1.40 26.30
CA ALA A 98 -5.89 1.11 26.01
C ALA A 98 -5.35 1.97 24.86
N VAL A 99 -6.12 2.14 23.79
CA VAL A 99 -5.75 3.01 22.66
C VAL A 99 -5.61 4.46 23.14
N ASN A 100 -6.59 4.99 23.88
CA ASN A 100 -6.58 6.36 24.40
C ASN A 100 -5.40 6.62 25.35
N ALA A 101 -4.91 5.62 26.07
CA ALA A 101 -3.71 5.75 26.90
C ALA A 101 -2.43 5.90 26.06
N LEU A 102 -2.42 5.40 24.82
CA LEU A 102 -1.27 5.49 23.90
C LEU A 102 -1.30 6.72 23.00
N LEU A 103 -2.48 7.27 22.66
CA LEU A 103 -2.59 8.42 21.75
C LEU A 103 -1.71 9.62 22.14
N PRO A 104 -1.56 10.01 23.43
CA PRO A 104 -0.68 11.11 23.83
C PRO A 104 0.81 10.85 23.59
N SER A 105 1.20 9.60 23.31
CA SER A 105 2.58 9.24 22.98
C SER A 105 2.93 9.54 21.52
N LEU A 106 1.95 9.78 20.63
CA LEU A 106 2.19 10.22 19.26
C LEU A 106 2.73 11.67 19.25
N SER A 107 3.80 11.92 18.51
CA SER A 107 4.50 13.20 18.49
C SER A 107 4.69 13.72 17.08
N THR A 108 4.03 14.83 16.77
CA THR A 108 4.25 15.57 15.52
C THR A 108 5.67 16.13 15.43
N THR A 109 6.36 16.36 16.56
CA THR A 109 7.77 16.73 16.58
C THR A 109 8.65 15.60 16.02
N ASN A 110 8.40 14.35 16.42
CA ASN A 110 9.11 13.19 15.86
C ASN A 110 8.80 13.02 14.38
N MET A 111 7.52 13.05 14.02
CA MET A 111 7.07 12.93 12.63
C MET A 111 7.73 14.00 11.74
N ASN A 112 7.76 15.26 12.19
CA ASN A 112 8.45 16.34 11.48
C ASN A 112 9.96 16.13 11.37
N SER A 113 10.60 15.60 12.42
CA SER A 113 12.03 15.26 12.38
C SER A 113 12.32 14.19 11.33
N TYR A 114 11.51 13.12 11.29
CA TYR A 114 11.64 12.07 10.29
C TYR A 114 11.40 12.60 8.87
N LEU A 115 10.35 13.41 8.70
CA LEU A 115 10.00 13.97 7.39
C LEU A 115 11.06 14.96 6.90
N SER A 116 11.65 15.74 7.80
CA SER A 116 12.75 16.66 7.47
C SER A 116 13.99 15.91 6.94
N LYS A 117 14.23 14.67 7.37
CA LYS A 117 15.29 13.83 6.81
C LYS A 117 14.92 13.29 5.43
N LEU A 118 13.69 12.79 5.27
CA LEU A 118 13.22 12.24 3.99
C LEU A 118 13.11 13.29 2.88
N THR A 119 12.66 14.50 3.19
CA THR A 119 12.51 15.63 2.25
C THR A 119 13.84 16.35 1.93
N ALA A 120 14.90 16.06 2.69
CA ALA A 120 16.24 16.59 2.46
C ALA A 120 16.99 15.85 1.34
N PHE A 121 16.63 14.59 1.06
CA PHE A 121 17.08 13.93 -0.16
C PHE A 121 16.59 14.71 -1.39
N ASN A 122 17.35 14.67 -2.50
CA ASN A 122 16.92 15.34 -3.73
C ASN A 122 15.56 14.79 -4.21
N ASN A 123 15.43 13.48 -4.22
CA ASN A 123 14.19 12.75 -4.40
C ASN A 123 14.34 11.37 -3.74
N ARG A 124 13.24 10.62 -3.64
CA ARG A 124 13.25 9.23 -3.18
C ARG A 124 12.89 8.27 -4.31
N TYR A 125 13.20 8.63 -5.56
CA TYR A 125 12.83 7.86 -6.74
C TYR A 125 13.42 6.44 -6.70
N TYR A 126 12.60 5.42 -7.00
CA TYR A 126 12.93 4.01 -6.80
C TYR A 126 14.19 3.49 -7.50
N LYS A 127 14.59 4.11 -8.62
CA LYS A 127 15.84 3.78 -9.34
C LYS A 127 17.05 4.61 -8.88
N ALA A 128 16.85 5.70 -8.16
CA ALA A 128 17.90 6.63 -7.74
C ALA A 128 18.67 6.13 -6.51
N SER A 129 19.94 6.54 -6.38
CA SER A 129 20.74 6.26 -5.18
C SER A 129 20.13 6.88 -3.93
N THR A 130 19.52 8.07 -4.05
CA THR A 130 18.82 8.74 -2.95
C THR A 130 17.56 8.00 -2.51
N GLY A 131 16.88 7.28 -3.40
CA GLY A 131 15.80 6.35 -3.04
C GLY A 131 16.31 5.20 -2.15
N LEU A 132 17.43 4.57 -2.53
CA LEU A 132 18.07 3.57 -1.67
C LEU A 132 18.53 4.15 -0.33
N GLU A 133 19.11 5.36 -0.31
CA GLU A 133 19.46 6.05 0.94
C GLU A 133 18.25 6.30 1.84
N ALA A 134 17.10 6.69 1.27
CA ALA A 134 15.85 6.86 2.00
C ALA A 134 15.37 5.53 2.60
N SER A 135 15.36 4.43 1.83
CA SER A 135 15.01 3.10 2.36
C SER A 135 15.95 2.65 3.49
N ASN A 136 17.25 2.95 3.39
CA ASN A 136 18.24 2.66 4.41
C ASN A 136 18.01 3.49 5.68
N TYR A 137 17.60 4.75 5.54
CA TYR A 137 17.24 5.62 6.65
C TYR A 137 16.01 5.07 7.40
N ILE A 138 14.96 4.66 6.68
CA ILE A 138 13.76 4.05 7.26
C ILE A 138 14.12 2.75 7.99
N TYR A 139 14.86 1.86 7.32
CA TYR A 139 15.35 0.61 7.91
C TYR A 139 16.12 0.84 9.21
N THR A 140 17.07 1.78 9.20
CA THR A 140 17.94 2.06 10.36
C THR A 140 17.13 2.65 11.52
N THR A 141 16.21 3.57 11.23
CA THR A 141 15.33 4.19 12.22
C THR A 141 14.47 3.13 12.92
N LEU A 142 13.78 2.27 12.17
CA LEU A 142 12.95 1.21 12.70
C LEU A 142 13.78 0.16 13.46
N SER A 143 14.95 -0.20 12.94
CA SER A 143 15.87 -1.14 13.60
C SER A 143 16.37 -0.60 14.94
N GLY A 144 16.55 0.71 15.04
CA GLY A 144 16.85 1.39 16.30
C GLY A 144 15.77 1.17 17.36
N PHE A 145 14.49 1.28 16.98
CA PHE A 145 13.38 1.01 17.90
C PHE A 145 13.24 -0.49 18.25
N ALA A 146 13.51 -1.37 17.28
CA ALA A 146 13.45 -2.82 17.46
C ALA A 146 14.61 -3.38 18.32
N SER A 147 15.72 -2.64 18.45
CA SER A 147 16.91 -3.09 19.15
C SER A 147 16.61 -3.52 20.60
N GLY A 148 17.01 -4.75 20.94
CA GLY A 148 16.77 -5.34 22.26
C GLY A 148 15.31 -5.73 22.56
N LYS A 149 14.40 -5.66 21.58
CA LYS A 149 12.98 -5.99 21.75
C LYS A 149 12.67 -7.38 21.19
N SER A 150 12.33 -8.31 22.08
CA SER A 150 11.92 -9.65 21.67
C SER A 150 10.63 -9.61 20.84
N GLY A 151 10.64 -10.32 19.70
CA GLY A 151 9.51 -10.42 18.77
C GLY A 151 9.34 -9.24 17.83
N VAL A 152 10.27 -8.27 17.81
CA VAL A 152 10.25 -7.13 16.89
C VAL A 152 11.37 -7.27 15.87
N THR A 153 11.05 -7.26 14.57
CA THR A 153 12.03 -7.45 13.49
C THR A 153 11.85 -6.40 12.39
N VAL A 154 12.93 -6.03 11.72
CA VAL A 154 12.89 -5.15 10.54
C VAL A 154 13.66 -5.83 9.42
N THR A 155 13.08 -5.91 8.23
CA THR A 155 13.64 -6.61 7.07
C THR A 155 13.53 -5.76 5.82
N LYS A 156 14.41 -6.00 4.86
CA LYS A 156 14.36 -5.38 3.54
C LYS A 156 13.84 -6.41 2.53
N PHE A 157 12.88 -6.01 1.72
CA PHE A 157 12.41 -6.78 0.58
C PHE A 157 13.11 -6.24 -0.67
N SER A 158 13.88 -7.10 -1.33
CA SER A 158 14.68 -6.72 -2.50
C SER A 158 13.85 -6.83 -3.78
N HIS A 159 14.14 -5.94 -4.72
CA HIS A 159 13.48 -5.86 -6.01
C HIS A 159 14.51 -5.91 -7.15
N SER A 160 14.04 -5.89 -8.40
CA SER A 160 14.90 -5.77 -9.60
C SER A 160 15.48 -4.36 -9.80
N TRP A 161 15.13 -3.40 -8.92
CA TRP A 161 15.62 -2.01 -8.92
C TRP A 161 16.35 -1.65 -7.61
N THR A 162 16.85 -0.41 -7.56
CA THR A 162 17.78 0.08 -6.54
C THR A 162 17.17 0.20 -5.14
N GLN A 163 16.03 0.86 -5.00
CA GLN A 163 15.33 1.04 -3.72
C GLN A 163 14.71 -0.29 -3.23
N GLN A 164 14.71 -0.51 -1.92
CA GLN A 164 14.15 -1.70 -1.30
C GLN A 164 12.92 -1.35 -0.49
N SER A 165 11.86 -2.17 -0.53
CA SER A 165 10.76 -1.99 0.42
C SER A 165 11.18 -2.42 1.82
N ILE A 166 10.72 -1.74 2.86
CA ILE A 166 11.02 -2.08 4.26
C ILE A 166 9.78 -2.71 4.92
N ILE A 167 9.98 -3.81 5.66
CA ILE A 167 8.92 -4.46 6.44
C ILE A 167 9.39 -4.56 7.89
N ALA A 168 8.75 -3.79 8.77
CA ALA A 168 8.88 -3.95 10.22
C ALA A 168 7.71 -4.77 10.78
N LYS A 169 7.99 -5.64 11.75
CA LYS A 169 7.02 -6.59 12.30
C LYS A 169 7.07 -6.58 13.82
N ILE A 170 5.90 -6.54 14.45
CA ILE A 170 5.68 -6.89 15.85
C ILE A 170 4.97 -8.25 15.86
N SER A 171 5.64 -9.26 16.40
CA SER A 171 5.14 -10.64 16.40
C SER A 171 3.97 -10.80 17.37
N GLY A 172 2.91 -11.44 16.89
CA GLY A 172 1.78 -11.83 17.71
C GLY A 172 2.05 -13.10 18.50
N SER A 173 1.26 -13.34 19.54
CA SER A 173 1.29 -14.60 20.31
C SER A 173 0.75 -15.80 19.53
N SER A 174 -0.10 -15.57 18.52
CA SER A 174 -0.65 -16.62 17.66
C SER A 174 0.15 -16.78 16.37
N SER A 175 0.64 -18.00 16.12
CA SER A 175 1.35 -18.35 14.88
C SER A 175 0.42 -18.57 13.68
N THR A 176 -0.88 -18.75 13.92
CA THR A 176 -1.87 -19.06 12.87
C THR A 176 -2.83 -17.91 12.58
N ALA A 177 -2.87 -16.89 13.44
CA ALA A 177 -3.76 -15.75 13.22
C ALA A 177 -3.30 -14.92 12.02
N PRO A 178 -4.19 -14.60 11.06
CA PRO A 178 -3.86 -13.75 9.92
C PRO A 178 -3.26 -12.39 10.33
N THR A 179 -2.29 -11.91 9.55
CA THR A 179 -1.52 -10.68 9.82
C THR A 179 -2.35 -9.41 9.58
N VAL A 180 -2.16 -8.38 10.41
CA VAL A 180 -2.65 -7.01 10.19
C VAL A 180 -1.51 -6.18 9.60
N ILE A 181 -1.79 -5.44 8.52
CA ILE A 181 -0.79 -4.67 7.77
C ILE A 181 -1.18 -3.20 7.79
N LEU A 182 -0.19 -2.33 8.02
CA LEU A 182 -0.26 -0.91 7.75
C LEU A 182 0.81 -0.58 6.71
N GLY A 183 0.46 0.13 5.66
CA GLY A 183 1.32 0.40 4.52
C GLY A 183 1.31 1.87 4.10
N ALA A 184 2.43 2.31 3.55
CA ALA A 184 2.70 3.64 3.00
C ALA A 184 3.81 3.47 1.95
N HIS A 185 3.88 4.32 0.93
CA HIS A 185 5.02 4.26 0.00
C HIS A 185 6.11 5.24 0.42
N GLU A 186 7.36 4.85 0.17
CA GLU A 186 8.53 5.63 0.59
C GLU A 186 9.19 6.38 -0.56
N ASP A 187 8.82 6.13 -1.82
CA ASP A 187 9.36 6.85 -2.95
C ASP A 187 8.76 8.26 -3.12
N SER A 188 9.32 9.01 -4.07
CA SER A 188 8.79 10.29 -4.52
C SER A 188 9.26 10.56 -5.94
N ILE A 189 8.42 11.25 -6.70
CA ILE A 189 8.68 11.58 -8.11
C ILE A 189 8.50 13.07 -8.39
N ASN A 190 9.17 13.56 -9.44
CA ASN A 190 8.88 14.85 -10.04
C ASN A 190 8.52 14.64 -11.51
N LEU A 191 7.27 14.85 -11.94
CA LEU A 191 6.86 14.51 -13.31
C LEU A 191 7.55 15.35 -14.41
N SER A 192 8.11 16.51 -14.05
CA SER A 192 8.90 17.33 -14.97
C SER A 192 10.31 16.78 -15.18
N ASN A 193 10.85 16.03 -14.21
CA ASN A 193 12.12 15.31 -14.31
C ASN A 193 12.13 14.13 -13.31
N PRO A 194 11.55 12.98 -13.68
CA PRO A 194 11.30 11.89 -12.73
C PRO A 194 12.56 11.33 -12.06
N THR A 195 13.65 11.23 -12.82
CA THR A 195 14.87 10.56 -12.38
C THR A 195 15.76 11.46 -11.52
N SER A 196 15.81 12.76 -11.82
CA SER A 196 16.79 13.68 -11.20
C SER A 196 16.18 14.97 -10.67
N GLY A 197 14.91 15.23 -10.96
CA GLY A 197 14.19 16.38 -10.46
C GLY A 197 14.10 16.37 -8.94
N ARG A 198 14.04 17.56 -8.35
CA ARG A 198 13.79 17.73 -6.93
C ARG A 198 12.35 17.27 -6.65
N ALA A 199 12.20 16.29 -5.77
CA ALA A 199 10.90 15.75 -5.33
C ALA A 199 10.96 15.56 -3.81
N PRO A 200 10.72 16.62 -3.02
CA PRO A 200 10.74 16.48 -1.57
C PRO A 200 9.69 15.46 -1.11
N GLY A 201 8.56 15.33 -1.81
CA GLY A 201 7.53 14.32 -1.53
C GLY A 201 7.12 14.40 -0.06
N ALA A 202 6.77 15.60 0.38
CA ALA A 202 6.53 15.88 1.78
C ALA A 202 5.20 15.28 2.21
N ASP A 203 4.15 15.55 1.45
CA ASP A 203 2.83 14.99 1.68
C ASP A 203 2.72 13.59 1.07
N ASP A 204 3.19 13.48 -0.18
CA ASP A 204 3.11 12.30 -1.06
C ASP A 204 4.47 11.59 -1.21
N ASP A 205 4.69 10.45 -0.56
CA ASP A 205 3.99 10.00 0.66
C ASP A 205 4.90 10.08 1.89
N GLY A 206 5.54 11.24 2.03
CA GLY A 206 6.34 11.54 3.20
C GLY A 206 5.51 11.48 4.48
N THR A 207 4.24 11.90 4.46
CA THR A 207 3.40 11.93 5.65
C THR A 207 2.90 10.54 6.07
N GLY A 208 2.41 9.71 5.14
CA GLY A 208 2.03 8.32 5.44
C GLY A 208 3.22 7.52 5.96
N THR A 209 4.38 7.68 5.33
CA THR A 209 5.64 7.07 5.80
C THR A 209 5.96 7.45 7.25
N VAL A 210 5.98 8.73 7.61
CA VAL A 210 6.35 9.11 8.99
C VAL A 210 5.26 8.80 10.01
N ASN A 211 4.00 8.69 9.59
CA ASN A 211 2.92 8.17 10.43
C ASN A 211 3.19 6.73 10.83
N LEU A 212 3.57 5.87 9.89
CA LEU A 212 3.92 4.48 10.19
C LEU A 212 5.14 4.36 11.12
N ILE A 213 6.19 5.17 10.89
CA ILE A 213 7.38 5.19 11.76
C ILE A 213 6.98 5.54 13.20
N GLU A 214 6.13 6.56 13.38
CA GLU A 214 5.71 7.03 14.71
C GLU A 214 4.76 6.04 15.40
N ILE A 215 3.81 5.44 14.67
CA ILE A 215 2.94 4.37 15.20
C ILE A 215 3.79 3.19 15.67
N PHE A 216 4.74 2.73 14.86
CA PHE A 216 5.64 1.63 15.22
C PHE A 216 6.46 1.97 16.47
N ARG A 217 7.02 3.19 16.55
CA ARG A 217 7.75 3.66 17.74
C ARG A 217 6.89 3.59 18.99
N VAL A 218 5.64 4.09 18.94
CA VAL A 218 4.72 4.10 20.08
C VAL A 218 4.42 2.67 20.54
N LEU A 219 4.03 1.76 19.63
CA LEU A 219 3.71 0.37 19.98
C LEU A 219 4.91 -0.41 20.55
N VAL A 220 6.10 -0.21 19.99
CA VAL A 220 7.31 -0.87 20.48
C VAL A 220 7.73 -0.31 21.85
N SER A 221 7.61 1.00 22.06
CA SER A 221 7.94 1.65 23.33
C SER A 221 6.95 1.30 24.46
N SER A 222 5.68 1.07 24.12
CA SER A 222 4.65 0.62 25.07
C SER A 222 4.69 -0.88 25.38
N ASN A 223 5.63 -1.62 24.77
CA ASN A 223 5.75 -3.07 24.88
C ASN A 223 4.46 -3.80 24.49
N PHE A 224 3.78 -3.33 23.43
CA PHE A 224 2.58 -3.97 22.91
C PHE A 224 2.84 -5.43 22.56
N LYS A 225 1.95 -6.32 23.02
CA LYS A 225 1.99 -7.78 22.79
C LYS A 225 0.70 -8.20 22.08
N PRO A 226 0.63 -8.08 20.75
CA PRO A 226 -0.59 -8.43 20.02
C PRO A 226 -0.81 -9.94 20.00
N THR A 227 -2.05 -10.34 19.73
CA THR A 227 -2.39 -11.71 19.35
C THR A 227 -2.03 -11.99 17.90
N ARG A 228 -2.32 -11.06 16.98
CA ARG A 228 -1.97 -11.15 15.56
C ARG A 228 -0.60 -10.53 15.29
N ASN A 229 0.08 -10.96 14.21
CA ASN A 229 1.23 -10.21 13.73
C ASN A 229 0.78 -8.84 13.23
N ILE A 230 1.53 -7.79 13.58
CA ILE A 230 1.37 -6.45 13.01
C ILE A 230 2.59 -6.16 12.14
N GLU A 231 2.35 -5.78 10.89
CA GLU A 231 3.41 -5.43 9.94
C GLU A 231 3.23 -4.01 9.42
N PHE A 232 4.34 -3.29 9.33
CA PHE A 232 4.47 -1.93 8.82
C PHE A 232 5.28 -2.00 7.54
N HIS A 233 4.66 -1.70 6.42
CA HIS A 233 5.24 -1.84 5.09
C HIS A 233 5.52 -0.44 4.52
N PHE A 234 6.74 -0.26 4.03
CA PHE A 234 7.20 0.94 3.33
C PHE A 234 7.51 0.51 1.90
N TYR A 235 6.61 0.81 0.97
CA TYR A 235 6.67 0.29 -0.40
C TYR A 235 7.57 1.17 -1.27
N SER A 236 8.45 0.55 -2.05
CA SER A 236 9.20 1.25 -3.09
C SER A 236 8.48 1.21 -4.44
N GLY A 237 8.54 2.27 -5.22
CA GLY A 237 8.10 2.28 -6.62
C GLY A 237 6.58 2.29 -6.79
N GLU A 238 5.86 2.91 -5.86
CA GLU A 238 4.42 3.19 -6.02
C GLU A 238 4.20 4.05 -7.27
N GLU A 239 5.00 5.11 -7.39
CA GLU A 239 4.94 6.14 -8.43
C GLU A 239 5.30 5.63 -9.83
N ALA A 240 5.81 4.40 -9.90
CA ALA A 240 6.18 3.72 -11.12
C ALA A 240 5.16 2.67 -11.57
N GLY A 241 3.99 2.63 -10.92
CA GLY A 241 2.90 1.70 -11.18
C GLY A 241 2.75 0.61 -10.12
N LEU A 242 2.82 0.97 -8.85
CA LEU A 242 2.58 0.09 -7.68
C LEU A 242 3.56 -1.08 -7.56
N LEU A 243 4.82 -0.91 -7.97
CA LEU A 243 5.75 -2.02 -8.19
C LEU A 243 6.04 -2.81 -6.90
N GLY A 244 6.39 -2.12 -5.81
CA GLY A 244 6.82 -2.77 -4.57
C GLY A 244 5.70 -3.50 -3.84
N SER A 245 4.53 -2.87 -3.74
CA SER A 245 3.35 -3.47 -3.10
C SER A 245 2.80 -4.63 -3.92
N GLN A 246 2.80 -4.55 -5.26
CA GLN A 246 2.46 -5.69 -6.13
C GLN A 246 3.37 -6.89 -5.86
N ALA A 247 4.69 -6.69 -5.82
CA ALA A 247 5.65 -7.77 -5.58
C ALA A 247 5.41 -8.44 -4.21
N ILE A 248 5.17 -7.65 -3.17
CA ILE A 248 4.93 -8.16 -1.81
C ILE A 248 3.59 -8.87 -1.71
N ALA A 249 2.49 -8.28 -2.21
CA ALA A 249 1.16 -8.87 -2.14
C ALA A 249 1.06 -10.18 -2.96
N ALA A 250 1.66 -10.22 -4.16
CA ALA A 250 1.73 -11.43 -4.97
C ALA A 250 2.56 -12.53 -4.28
N ASN A 251 3.69 -12.17 -3.66
CA ASN A 251 4.48 -13.10 -2.86
C ASN A 251 3.73 -13.62 -1.62
N TYR A 252 2.91 -12.79 -0.96
CA TYR A 252 2.11 -13.22 0.20
C TYR A 252 1.06 -14.25 -0.23
N LYS A 253 0.40 -14.01 -1.36
CA LYS A 253 -0.55 -14.96 -1.93
C LYS A 253 0.13 -16.26 -2.36
N SER A 254 1.29 -16.19 -3.02
CA SER A 254 2.01 -17.38 -3.50
C SER A 254 2.55 -18.24 -2.36
N SER A 255 3.02 -17.62 -1.28
CA SER A 255 3.54 -18.29 -0.08
C SER A 255 2.45 -18.74 0.91
N GLY A 256 1.17 -18.49 0.60
CA GLY A 256 0.05 -18.85 1.48
C GLY A 256 0.03 -18.05 2.80
N LYS A 257 0.59 -16.83 2.81
CA LYS A 257 0.52 -15.95 3.97
C LYS A 257 -0.91 -15.42 4.12
N SER A 258 -1.47 -15.56 5.32
CA SER A 258 -2.80 -15.07 5.65
C SER A 258 -2.79 -13.62 6.10
N VAL A 259 -3.73 -12.83 5.58
CA VAL A 259 -3.85 -11.39 5.89
C VAL A 259 -5.28 -11.11 6.35
N TYR A 260 -5.39 -10.43 7.49
CA TYR A 260 -6.66 -10.04 8.10
C TYR A 260 -7.19 -8.72 7.55
N ALA A 261 -6.30 -7.74 7.41
CA ALA A 261 -6.61 -6.40 6.95
C ALA A 261 -5.32 -5.67 6.57
N MET A 262 -5.43 -4.80 5.55
CA MET A 262 -4.39 -3.85 5.18
C MET A 262 -4.95 -2.42 5.22
N LEU A 263 -4.28 -1.52 5.94
CA LEU A 263 -4.58 -0.08 5.93
C LEU A 263 -3.50 0.65 5.14
N ASN A 264 -3.89 1.39 4.11
CA ASN A 264 -2.98 2.25 3.35
C ASN A 264 -3.05 3.67 3.91
N LEU A 265 -1.90 4.24 4.30
CA LEU A 265 -1.76 5.64 4.64
C LEU A 265 -0.91 6.26 3.53
N ASP A 266 -1.56 7.02 2.66
CA ASP A 266 -0.95 7.70 1.54
C ASP A 266 -1.57 9.09 1.46
N MET A 267 -0.74 10.11 1.59
CA MET A 267 -1.10 11.52 1.80
C MET A 267 -2.03 11.71 3.00
N THR A 268 -1.48 12.27 4.07
CA THR A 268 -2.18 12.49 5.33
C THR A 268 -2.01 13.93 5.84
N GLY A 269 -1.31 14.77 5.09
CA GLY A 269 -0.78 16.04 5.55
C GLY A 269 -1.61 17.25 5.18
N TYR A 270 -2.45 17.18 4.16
CA TYR A 270 -3.04 18.36 3.55
C TYR A 270 -4.57 18.35 3.58
N PHE A 271 -5.12 19.53 3.81
CA PHE A 271 -6.51 19.80 3.45
C PHE A 271 -6.59 21.15 2.77
N LYS A 272 -7.45 21.26 1.75
CA LYS A 272 -7.60 22.51 0.99
C LYS A 272 -8.12 23.64 1.87
N PRO A 273 -7.41 24.77 1.99
CA PRO A 273 -7.89 25.94 2.72
C PRO A 273 -9.28 26.38 2.26
N GLY A 274 -10.15 26.70 3.20
CA GLY A 274 -11.54 27.10 2.92
C GLY A 274 -12.51 25.94 2.70
N THR A 275 -12.07 24.69 2.86
CA THR A 275 -12.92 23.49 2.85
C THR A 275 -13.03 22.86 4.23
N THR A 276 -13.93 21.89 4.39
CA THR A 276 -14.05 21.12 5.63
C THR A 276 -12.94 20.08 5.74
N GLU A 277 -12.13 20.18 6.79
CA GLU A 277 -11.15 19.17 7.17
C GLU A 277 -11.86 17.84 7.50
N ALA A 278 -11.42 16.73 6.91
CA ALA A 278 -12.05 15.42 7.09
C ALA A 278 -11.04 14.28 6.86
N ILE A 279 -11.38 13.07 7.33
CA ILE A 279 -10.73 11.84 6.82
C ILE A 279 -11.67 11.25 5.76
N THR A 280 -11.19 11.14 4.53
CA THR A 280 -11.99 10.69 3.39
C THR A 280 -11.73 9.22 3.11
N LEU A 281 -12.72 8.35 3.28
CA LEU A 281 -12.56 6.93 2.96
C LEU A 281 -12.78 6.70 1.46
N ILE A 282 -11.77 6.14 0.78
CA ILE A 282 -11.89 5.67 -0.60
C ILE A 282 -12.77 4.42 -0.64
N THR A 283 -13.71 4.38 -1.59
CA THR A 283 -14.80 3.37 -1.62
C THR A 283 -14.73 2.39 -2.78
N ASP A 284 -13.93 2.68 -3.81
CA ASP A 284 -13.55 1.75 -4.87
C ASP A 284 -12.24 1.05 -4.53
N ASN A 285 -12.02 -0.14 -5.13
CA ASN A 285 -10.82 -0.96 -4.92
C ASN A 285 -10.47 -1.24 -3.44
N THR A 286 -11.46 -1.23 -2.55
CA THR A 286 -11.35 -1.43 -1.10
C THR A 286 -12.38 -2.45 -0.59
N ASP A 287 -12.16 -3.01 0.60
CA ASP A 287 -13.12 -3.88 1.28
C ASP A 287 -14.15 -3.04 2.07
N SER A 288 -15.44 -3.22 1.77
CA SER A 288 -16.52 -2.42 2.38
C SER A 288 -16.72 -2.69 3.87
N GLY A 289 -16.46 -3.92 4.33
CA GLY A 289 -16.47 -4.28 5.74
C GLY A 289 -15.33 -3.58 6.48
N LEU A 290 -14.13 -3.57 5.89
CA LEU A 290 -12.96 -2.91 6.46
C LEU A 290 -13.15 -1.39 6.48
N ASN A 291 -13.69 -0.79 5.43
CA ASN A 291 -14.05 0.63 5.42
C ASN A 291 -15.07 0.98 6.51
N THR A 292 -16.03 0.09 6.80
CA THR A 292 -16.99 0.28 7.89
C THR A 292 -16.28 0.27 9.24
N PHE A 293 -15.32 -0.62 9.43
CA PHE A 293 -14.48 -0.64 10.63
C PHE A 293 -13.60 0.60 10.74
N VAL A 294 -12.89 1.00 9.68
CA VAL A 294 -12.06 2.22 9.69
C VAL A 294 -12.91 3.46 10.00
N ARG A 295 -14.13 3.57 9.46
CA ARG A 295 -15.09 4.64 9.83
C ARG A 295 -15.36 4.67 11.33
N SER A 296 -15.54 3.50 11.95
CA SER A 296 -15.76 3.40 13.40
C SER A 296 -14.53 3.81 14.22
N LEU A 297 -13.32 3.55 13.71
CA LEU A 297 -12.07 4.03 14.31
C LEU A 297 -11.97 5.55 14.22
N VAL A 298 -12.24 6.14 13.06
CA VAL A 298 -12.24 7.61 12.90
C VAL A 298 -13.22 8.24 13.88
N THR A 299 -14.44 7.70 13.98
CA THR A 299 -15.47 8.22 14.90
C THR A 299 -15.06 8.08 16.37
N SER A 300 -14.28 7.04 16.71
CA SER A 300 -13.88 6.76 18.10
C SER A 300 -12.62 7.49 18.55
N TYR A 301 -11.68 7.76 17.63
CA TYR A 301 -10.31 8.15 17.96
C TYR A 301 -9.81 9.42 17.28
N SER A 302 -10.56 9.96 16.32
CA SER A 302 -10.22 11.20 15.62
C SER A 302 -11.22 12.31 15.96
N ARG A 303 -10.75 13.56 15.90
CA ARG A 303 -11.63 14.73 15.96
C ARG A 303 -12.30 15.06 14.62
N LEU A 304 -11.84 14.44 13.53
CA LEU A 304 -12.27 14.78 12.17
C LEU A 304 -13.55 14.04 11.78
N PRO A 305 -14.44 14.69 11.01
CA PRO A 305 -15.55 14.00 10.38
C PRO A 305 -15.05 13.02 9.32
N VAL A 306 -15.89 12.03 9.02
CA VAL A 306 -15.64 11.07 7.94
C VAL A 306 -16.35 11.52 6.67
N ALA A 307 -15.59 11.62 5.58
CA ALA A 307 -16.11 11.77 4.23
C ALA A 307 -15.87 10.49 3.42
N THR A 308 -16.35 10.45 2.18
CA THR A 308 -16.09 9.35 1.23
C THR A 308 -15.78 9.90 -0.15
N SER A 309 -14.90 9.22 -0.88
CA SER A 309 -14.62 9.50 -2.29
C SER A 309 -14.33 8.19 -3.04
N THR A 310 -14.04 8.32 -4.33
CA THR A 310 -13.47 7.28 -5.18
C THR A 310 -12.16 7.78 -5.76
N CYS A 311 -11.21 6.91 -6.06
CA CYS A 311 -9.95 7.31 -6.67
C CYS A 311 -9.56 6.63 -7.98
N GLY A 312 -10.39 5.71 -8.46
CA GLY A 312 -10.19 5.03 -9.73
C GLY A 312 -9.22 3.85 -9.63
N TYR A 313 -8.88 3.31 -10.79
CA TYR A 313 -8.01 2.16 -10.93
C TYR A 313 -6.58 2.48 -10.49
N GLY A 314 -5.84 1.52 -9.92
CA GLY A 314 -4.39 1.65 -9.66
C GLY A 314 -3.97 2.92 -8.93
N CYS A 315 -4.79 3.38 -7.98
CA CYS A 315 -4.67 4.71 -7.38
C CYS A 315 -3.61 4.80 -6.28
N SER A 316 -3.37 3.72 -5.52
CA SER A 316 -2.30 3.59 -4.54
C SER A 316 -2.15 2.12 -4.13
N ASP A 317 -1.22 1.79 -3.23
CA ASP A 317 -0.81 0.42 -2.89
C ASP A 317 -1.94 -0.47 -2.37
N HIS A 318 -3.00 0.08 -1.76
CA HIS A 318 -4.19 -0.67 -1.35
C HIS A 318 -4.81 -1.49 -2.50
N ALA A 319 -4.74 -0.97 -3.73
CA ALA A 319 -5.29 -1.61 -4.92
C ALA A 319 -4.55 -2.92 -5.25
N THR A 320 -3.27 -3.04 -4.89
CA THR A 320 -2.51 -4.29 -5.10
C THR A 320 -2.99 -5.41 -4.18
N TRP A 321 -3.32 -5.06 -2.93
CA TRP A 321 -3.85 -6.01 -1.96
C TRP A 321 -5.24 -6.51 -2.36
N THR A 322 -6.13 -5.62 -2.78
CA THR A 322 -7.47 -6.02 -3.27
C THR A 322 -7.39 -6.80 -4.57
N ARG A 323 -6.50 -6.43 -5.51
CA ARG A 323 -6.21 -7.22 -6.72
C ARG A 323 -5.78 -8.66 -6.40
N GLN A 324 -4.99 -8.84 -5.34
CA GLN A 324 -4.60 -10.19 -4.91
C GLN A 324 -5.69 -10.94 -4.13
N GLY A 325 -6.75 -10.25 -3.71
CA GLY A 325 -7.90 -10.79 -3.00
C GLY A 325 -7.84 -10.63 -1.49
N PHE A 326 -6.94 -9.79 -0.98
CA PHE A 326 -6.84 -9.41 0.43
C PHE A 326 -7.69 -8.16 0.73
N PRO A 327 -8.29 -8.06 1.93
CA PRO A 327 -9.05 -6.88 2.31
C PRO A 327 -8.12 -5.69 2.59
N ALA A 328 -8.38 -4.55 1.94
CA ALA A 328 -7.65 -3.31 2.15
C ALA A 328 -8.59 -2.11 2.27
N ALA A 329 -8.18 -1.10 3.04
CA ALA A 329 -8.86 0.18 3.18
C ALA A 329 -7.88 1.33 3.01
N PHE A 330 -8.40 2.46 2.55
CA PHE A 330 -7.60 3.63 2.24
C PHE A 330 -8.30 4.91 2.74
N PRO A 331 -8.00 5.36 3.97
CA PRO A 331 -8.28 6.73 4.40
C PRO A 331 -7.33 7.71 3.72
N PHE A 332 -7.88 8.75 3.13
CA PHE A 332 -7.17 9.79 2.38
C PHE A 332 -7.46 11.18 2.98
N GLU A 333 -6.53 12.11 2.81
CA GLU A 333 -6.55 13.45 3.43
C GLU A 333 -7.72 14.35 3.03
N ALA A 334 -8.26 14.17 1.83
CA ALA A 334 -9.30 15.05 1.28
C ALA A 334 -10.23 14.32 0.31
N SER A 335 -11.26 14.99 -0.19
CA SER A 335 -11.85 14.57 -1.48
C SER A 335 -10.78 14.72 -2.56
N LEU A 336 -10.70 13.80 -3.52
CA LEU A 336 -9.75 13.88 -4.64
C LEU A 336 -9.80 15.20 -5.43
N SER A 337 -10.91 15.95 -5.37
CA SER A 337 -10.99 17.27 -6.00
C SER A 337 -10.29 18.39 -5.21
N ASN A 338 -9.80 18.08 -4.01
CA ASN A 338 -9.28 18.98 -2.99
C ASN A 338 -8.00 18.44 -2.34
N ASP A 339 -7.35 17.45 -2.95
CA ASP A 339 -6.04 16.97 -2.55
C ASP A 339 -4.96 18.04 -2.77
N ASN A 340 -3.76 17.77 -2.26
CA ASN A 340 -2.63 18.67 -2.41
C ASN A 340 -2.28 18.89 -3.90
N PRO A 341 -2.43 20.11 -4.45
CA PRO A 341 -2.20 20.35 -5.87
C PRO A 341 -0.71 20.38 -6.26
N ASN A 342 0.20 20.17 -5.29
CA ASN A 342 1.65 20.23 -5.50
C ASN A 342 2.31 18.86 -5.57
N ILE A 343 1.55 17.76 -5.43
CA ILE A 343 2.10 16.40 -5.54
C ILE A 343 2.91 16.21 -6.82
N HIS A 344 3.83 15.25 -6.78
CA HIS A 344 4.73 14.92 -7.88
C HIS A 344 5.55 16.10 -8.43
N SER A 345 5.89 17.07 -7.57
CA SER A 345 6.63 18.27 -7.95
C SER A 345 7.67 18.68 -6.91
N ALA A 346 8.50 19.66 -7.25
CA ALA A 346 9.44 20.26 -6.29
C ALA A 346 8.75 21.09 -5.20
N SER A 347 7.47 21.42 -5.38
CA SER A 347 6.68 22.26 -4.48
C SER A 347 5.95 21.46 -3.41
N ASP A 348 5.87 20.13 -3.51
CA ASP A 348 5.33 19.30 -2.43
C ASP A 348 6.25 19.35 -1.21
N THR A 349 5.95 20.28 -0.30
CA THR A 349 6.76 20.65 0.85
C THR A 349 5.86 20.92 2.04
N THR A 350 6.39 20.83 3.26
CA THR A 350 5.64 21.17 4.48
C THR A 350 5.27 22.66 4.60
N SER A 351 5.67 23.50 3.64
CA SER A 351 5.39 24.94 3.60
C SER A 351 4.20 25.29 2.71
N VAL A 352 3.59 24.33 2.01
CA VAL A 352 2.42 24.60 1.18
C VAL A 352 1.22 25.01 2.05
N THR A 353 0.42 25.96 1.56
CA THR A 353 -0.78 26.38 2.29
C THR A 353 -1.82 25.25 2.25
N GLY A 354 -2.15 24.71 3.43
CA GLY A 354 -3.03 23.54 3.59
C GLY A 354 -2.34 22.37 4.28
N PHE A 355 -1.00 22.31 4.25
CA PHE A 355 -0.23 21.31 5.02
C PHE A 355 -0.42 21.54 6.53
N SER A 356 -0.68 20.46 7.26
CA SER A 356 -1.07 20.49 8.67
C SER A 356 -0.64 19.23 9.42
N TRP A 357 0.30 19.39 10.36
CA TRP A 357 0.68 18.32 11.27
C TRP A 357 -0.47 17.88 12.20
N SER A 358 -1.40 18.77 12.53
CA SER A 358 -2.59 18.41 13.32
C SER A 358 -3.64 17.67 12.51
N HIS A 359 -3.54 17.68 11.17
CA HIS A 359 -4.33 16.83 10.29
C HIS A 359 -3.70 15.44 10.22
N SER A 360 -2.42 15.36 9.88
CA SER A 360 -1.66 14.09 9.80
C SER A 360 -1.63 13.32 11.12
N LEU A 361 -1.60 14.00 12.26
CA LEU A 361 -1.72 13.36 13.57
C LEU A 361 -3.02 12.55 13.71
N GLU A 362 -4.13 12.98 13.12
CA GLU A 362 -5.40 12.25 13.19
C GLU A 362 -5.35 10.93 12.41
N PHE A 363 -4.62 10.88 11.29
CA PHE A 363 -4.32 9.62 10.58
C PHE A 363 -3.42 8.71 11.41
N ALA A 364 -2.40 9.26 12.09
CA ALA A 364 -1.55 8.48 12.99
C ALA A 364 -2.35 7.89 14.17
N LYS A 365 -3.33 8.61 14.73
CA LYS A 365 -4.25 8.09 15.76
C LYS A 365 -5.10 6.94 15.23
N VAL A 366 -5.68 7.10 14.04
CA VAL A 366 -6.49 6.05 13.39
C VAL A 366 -5.65 4.82 13.06
N GLY A 367 -4.43 4.99 12.54
CA GLY A 367 -3.49 3.91 12.28
C GLY A 367 -3.05 3.18 13.56
N LEU A 368 -2.75 3.91 14.65
CA LEU A 368 -2.45 3.30 15.95
C LEU A 368 -3.63 2.47 16.46
N ALA A 369 -4.84 3.03 16.38
CA ALA A 369 -6.06 2.35 16.78
C ALA A 369 -6.32 1.10 15.92
N PHE A 370 -6.10 1.17 14.61
CA PHE A 370 -6.22 0.03 13.68
C PHE A 370 -5.29 -1.12 14.06
N ALA A 371 -4.00 -0.81 14.27
CA ALA A 371 -3.00 -1.79 14.67
C ALA A 371 -3.36 -2.45 16.03
N TYR A 372 -3.84 -1.65 16.98
CA TYR A 372 -4.17 -2.13 18.33
C TYR A 372 -5.45 -2.95 18.36
N GLU A 373 -6.55 -2.44 17.81
CA GLU A 373 -7.88 -3.08 17.84
C GLU A 373 -7.90 -4.40 17.08
N LEU A 374 -7.27 -4.45 15.90
CA LEU A 374 -7.20 -5.69 15.12
C LEU A 374 -6.08 -6.62 15.60
N GLY A 375 -5.09 -6.07 16.31
CA GLY A 375 -3.97 -6.82 16.85
C GLY A 375 -4.24 -7.55 18.16
N ALA A 376 -5.03 -6.95 19.05
CA ALA A 376 -5.18 -7.32 20.46
C ALA A 376 -6.00 -8.59 20.71
#